data_AF-A0A7X3XR26-F1
#
_entry.id   AF-A0A7X3XR26-F1
#
_cell.length_a   1.000
_cell.length_b   1.000
_cell.length_c   1.000
_cell.angle_alpha   90.00
_cell.angle_beta   90.00
_cell.angle_gamma   90.00
#
_symmetry.space_group_name_H-M   'P 1'
#
loop_
_entity.id
_entity.type
_entity.pdbx_description
1 polymer ?
#
loop_
_entity_poly.entity_id
_entity_poly.type
_entity_poly.pdbx_seq_one_letter_code
_entity_poly.pdbx_strand_id
1 'polypeptide(L)'
;MSSSENGSRSSDYQPMNPAEIQKHSQEYLALCRHPEIQALRPNTENSKDLWIPTAEQLQQLLKQKLPYPDRSVFRQTENGWEYETYFSEWAADYGTYIDTHRQFVGTDPETVLLQVLMALLGIGERWMV
;
A
#
# COMPACT_ATOMS: atom_id res chain seq x y z
N MET A 1 -13.77 41.66 29.44
CA MET A 1 -14.62 40.51 29.78
C MET A 1 -15.56 40.27 28.61
N SER A 2 -15.60 39.02 28.14
CA SER A 2 -16.61 38.38 27.25
C SER A 2 -16.66 38.88 25.79
N SER A 3 -16.31 38.07 24.76
CA SER A 3 -17.02 36.88 24.19
C SER A 3 -18.38 37.29 23.61
N SER A 4 -18.81 37.00 22.38
CA SER A 4 -18.57 35.94 21.37
C SER A 4 -18.91 36.56 19.97
N GLU A 5 -18.78 35.96 18.79
CA GLU A 5 -19.36 34.70 18.31
C GLU A 5 -18.92 34.38 16.86
N ASN A 6 -19.10 33.11 16.50
CA ASN A 6 -18.67 32.38 15.30
C ASN A 6 -19.20 32.87 13.93
N GLY A 7 -18.57 32.41 12.84
CA GLY A 7 -19.32 32.07 11.62
C GLY A 7 -18.55 31.91 10.30
N SER A 8 -18.23 30.66 9.96
CA SER A 8 -18.29 30.06 8.61
C SER A 8 -17.28 30.51 7.52
N ARG A 9 -16.31 29.66 7.13
CA ARG A 9 -16.41 28.48 6.23
C ARG A 9 -16.09 28.85 4.78
N SER A 10 -14.81 28.75 4.43
CA SER A 10 -14.35 28.43 3.07
C SER A 10 -13.14 27.52 3.23
N SER A 11 -13.39 26.21 3.37
CA SER A 11 -12.37 25.22 3.03
C SER A 11 -12.53 25.05 1.54
N ASP A 12 -11.64 25.67 0.77
CA ASP A 12 -11.52 25.49 -0.67
C ASP A 12 -11.45 24.00 -0.97
N TYR A 13 -12.60 23.44 -1.38
CA TYR A 13 -12.69 22.10 -1.92
C TYR A 13 -12.03 22.13 -3.29
N GLN A 14 -10.84 21.57 -3.40
CA GLN A 14 -10.38 21.05 -4.68
C GLN A 14 -10.82 19.58 -4.75
N PRO A 15 -11.86 19.24 -5.54
CA PRO A 15 -12.05 17.85 -5.93
C PRO A 15 -10.74 17.35 -6.55
N MET A 16 -10.33 16.13 -6.17
CA MET A 16 -9.14 15.48 -6.73
C MET A 16 -9.14 15.64 -8.26
N ASN A 17 -8.00 16.07 -8.78
CA ASN A 17 -7.87 16.40 -10.18
C ASN A 17 -8.02 15.10 -10.99
N PRO A 18 -8.95 14.99 -11.94
CA PRO A 18 -9.11 13.80 -12.77
C PRO A 18 -7.83 13.35 -13.49
N ALA A 19 -6.87 14.27 -13.62
CA ALA A 19 -5.53 14.03 -14.15
C ALA A 19 -4.65 13.12 -13.27
N GLU A 20 -4.86 13.07 -11.94
CA GLU A 20 -4.11 12.19 -11.04
C GLU A 20 -4.61 10.75 -11.16
N ILE A 21 -5.93 10.56 -11.28
CA ILE A 21 -6.54 9.25 -11.56
C ILE A 21 -6.14 8.74 -12.96
N GLN A 22 -5.89 9.64 -13.92
CA GLN A 22 -5.42 9.31 -15.27
C GLN A 22 -3.99 8.76 -15.33
N LYS A 23 -3.20 8.84 -14.26
CA LYS A 23 -1.80 8.40 -14.26
C LYS A 23 -1.63 6.91 -13.91
N HIS A 24 -2.61 6.30 -13.28
CA HIS A 24 -2.53 4.92 -12.81
C HIS A 24 -3.17 3.94 -13.80
N SER A 25 -2.60 2.74 -13.92
CA SER A 25 -3.17 1.69 -14.75
C SER A 25 -4.52 1.23 -14.19
N GLN A 26 -5.41 0.73 -15.07
CA GLN A 26 -6.69 0.15 -14.63
C GLN A 26 -6.49 -1.03 -13.67
N GLU A 27 -5.41 -1.78 -13.84
CA GLU A 27 -5.01 -2.87 -12.98
C GLU A 27 -4.67 -2.36 -11.56
N TYR A 28 -3.84 -1.32 -11.45
CA TYR A 28 -3.51 -0.72 -10.15
C TYR A 28 -4.76 -0.23 -9.40
N LEU A 29 -5.66 0.46 -10.11
CA LEU A 29 -6.93 0.92 -9.54
C LEU A 29 -7.83 -0.24 -9.09
N ALA A 30 -7.81 -1.37 -9.81
CA ALA A 30 -8.56 -2.56 -9.41
C ALA A 30 -7.99 -3.19 -8.14
N LEU A 31 -6.66 -3.29 -8.02
CA LEU A 31 -5.99 -3.79 -6.82
C LEU A 31 -6.26 -2.89 -5.61
N CYS A 32 -6.25 -1.56 -5.79
CA CYS A 32 -6.55 -0.61 -4.73
C CYS A 32 -7.96 -0.80 -4.16
N ARG A 33 -8.95 -1.20 -4.98
CA ARG A 33 -10.34 -1.42 -4.52
C ARG A 33 -10.51 -2.60 -3.57
N HIS A 34 -9.49 -3.42 -3.35
CA HIS A 34 -9.59 -4.56 -2.45
C HIS A 34 -9.94 -4.09 -1.02
N PRO A 35 -10.91 -4.73 -0.34
CA PRO A 35 -11.42 -4.26 0.96
C PRO A 35 -10.32 -4.15 2.03
N GLU A 36 -9.39 -5.10 2.05
CA GLU A 36 -8.26 -5.07 2.98
C GLU A 36 -7.27 -3.93 2.68
N ILE A 37 -7.09 -3.54 1.41
CA ILE A 37 -6.32 -2.35 1.07
C ILE A 37 -7.08 -1.11 1.53
N GLN A 38 -8.38 -1.00 1.24
CA GLN A 38 -9.19 0.13 1.69
C GLN A 38 -9.26 0.26 3.22
N ALA A 39 -9.13 -0.84 3.96
CA ALA A 39 -9.07 -0.83 5.42
C ALA A 39 -7.77 -0.23 5.99
N LEU A 40 -6.71 -0.12 5.17
CA LEU A 40 -5.45 0.52 5.56
C LEU A 40 -5.43 2.04 5.32
N ARG A 41 -6.55 2.62 4.89
CA ARG A 41 -6.67 4.06 4.67
C ARG A 41 -6.26 4.85 5.91
N PRO A 42 -5.41 5.88 5.78
CA PRO A 42 -5.10 6.80 6.86
C PRO A 42 -6.34 7.56 7.33
N ASN A 43 -6.47 7.79 8.64
CA ASN A 43 -7.59 8.55 9.22
C ASN A 43 -7.65 10.01 8.77
N THR A 44 -6.59 10.52 8.15
CA THR A 44 -6.50 11.87 7.58
C THR A 44 -7.16 11.98 6.21
N GLU A 45 -7.46 10.86 5.55
CA GLU A 45 -8.09 10.81 4.23
C GLU A 45 -9.62 10.80 4.34
N ASN A 46 -10.31 11.48 3.42
CA ASN A 46 -11.76 11.55 3.40
C ASN A 46 -12.36 10.15 3.15
N SER A 47 -13.34 9.74 3.96
CA SER A 47 -13.91 8.38 3.93
C SER A 47 -14.83 8.09 2.73
N LYS A 48 -15.22 9.12 1.95
CA LYS A 48 -16.21 8.97 0.87
C LYS A 48 -15.63 8.52 -0.47
N ASP A 49 -14.34 8.75 -0.71
CA ASP A 49 -13.71 8.46 -2.01
C ASP A 49 -12.92 7.16 -1.98
N LEU A 50 -12.53 6.61 -3.14
CA LEU A 50 -11.61 5.47 -3.21
C LEU A 50 -10.23 5.94 -2.75
N TRP A 51 -9.62 5.22 -1.79
CA TRP A 51 -8.24 5.53 -1.40
C TRP A 51 -7.27 4.87 -2.37
N ILE A 52 -6.48 5.69 -3.03
CA ILE A 52 -5.43 5.28 -3.96
C ILE A 52 -4.11 5.67 -3.28
N PRO A 53 -3.36 4.72 -2.71
CA PRO A 53 -2.15 5.05 -1.98
C PRO A 53 -1.03 5.50 -2.92
N THR A 54 -0.19 6.42 -2.47
CA THR A 54 1.05 6.77 -3.18
C THR A 54 2.16 5.77 -2.85
N ALA A 55 3.24 5.76 -3.64
CA ALA A 55 4.42 4.94 -3.37
C ALA A 55 4.99 5.17 -1.95
N GLU A 56 5.03 6.41 -1.47
CA GLU A 56 5.52 6.74 -0.12
C GLU A 56 4.61 6.17 0.97
N GLN A 57 3.28 6.28 0.79
CA GLN A 57 2.31 5.71 1.72
C GLN A 57 2.44 4.19 1.78
N LEU A 58 2.59 3.53 0.63
CA LEU A 58 2.81 2.09 0.55
C LEU A 58 4.12 1.68 1.26
N GLN A 59 5.22 2.39 1.01
CA GLN A 59 6.49 2.12 1.69
C GLN A 59 6.39 2.29 3.20
N GLN A 60 5.68 3.32 3.68
CA GLN A 60 5.46 3.52 5.11
C GLN A 60 4.64 2.38 5.72
N LEU A 61 3.58 1.94 5.04
CA LEU A 61 2.77 0.81 5.48
C LEU A 61 3.58 -0.49 5.54
N LEU A 62 4.39 -0.75 4.52
CA LEU A 62 5.28 -1.90 4.49
C LEU A 62 6.31 -1.85 5.62
N LYS A 63 6.93 -0.70 5.88
CA LYS A 63 7.85 -0.53 7.01
C LYS A 63 7.19 -0.79 8.36
N GLN A 64 5.90 -0.46 8.50
CA GLN A 64 5.16 -0.66 9.74
C GLN A 64 4.65 -2.10 9.94
N LYS A 65 4.35 -2.80 8.84
CA LYS A 65 3.65 -4.09 8.89
C LYS A 65 4.53 -5.30 8.60
N LEU A 66 5.63 -5.14 7.87
CA LEU A 66 6.54 -6.24 7.59
C LEU A 66 7.17 -6.72 8.90
N PRO A 67 7.42 -8.03 9.06
CA PRO A 67 8.12 -8.57 10.22
C PRO A 67 9.58 -8.11 10.27
N TYR A 68 10.22 -7.95 9.10
CA TYR A 68 11.63 -7.57 8.97
C TYR A 68 11.82 -6.43 7.96
N PRO A 69 11.33 -5.21 8.25
CA PRO A 69 11.39 -4.09 7.32
C PRO A 69 12.82 -3.70 6.97
N ASP A 70 13.76 -3.80 7.92
CA ASP A 70 15.18 -3.47 7.72
C ASP A 70 15.92 -4.46 6.82
N ARG A 71 15.34 -5.63 6.56
CA ARG A 71 15.86 -6.63 5.62
C ARG A 71 15.25 -6.51 4.23
N SER A 72 14.43 -5.48 4.01
CA SER A 72 13.75 -5.27 2.75
C SER A 72 14.49 -4.24 1.91
N VAL A 73 14.59 -4.48 0.61
CA VAL A 73 15.30 -3.60 -0.33
C VAL A 73 14.34 -3.23 -1.44
N PHE A 74 14.13 -1.93 -1.64
CA PHE A 74 13.38 -1.40 -2.77
C PHE A 74 14.30 -0.57 -3.65
N ARG A 75 14.41 -0.92 -4.93
CA ARG A 75 15.34 -0.24 -5.86
C ARG A 75 14.80 -0.20 -7.28
N GLN A 76 15.27 0.81 -8.02
CA GLN A 76 15.13 0.86 -9.47
C GLN A 76 16.25 0.05 -10.12
N THR A 77 15.91 -0.74 -11.12
CA THR A 77 16.82 -1.55 -11.94
C THR A 77 16.74 -1.11 -13.41
N GLU A 78 17.60 -1.67 -14.26
CA GLU A 78 17.55 -1.41 -15.72
C GLU A 78 16.21 -1.83 -16.35
N ASN A 79 15.51 -2.80 -15.76
CA ASN A 79 14.29 -3.39 -16.29
C ASN A 79 13.00 -2.93 -15.57
N GLY A 80 13.11 -2.00 -14.62
CA GLY A 80 11.97 -1.49 -13.85
C GLY A 80 12.27 -1.35 -12.37
N TRP A 81 11.38 -1.86 -11.53
CA TRP A 81 11.44 -1.77 -10.08
C TRP A 81 11.45 -3.15 -9.46
N GLU A 82 12.15 -3.26 -8.35
CA GLU A 82 12.35 -4.50 -7.62
C GLU A 82 12.18 -4.27 -6.12
N TYR A 83 11.47 -5.18 -5.47
CA TYR A 83 11.34 -5.25 -4.01
C TYR A 83 11.72 -6.64 -3.51
N GLU A 84 12.73 -6.72 -2.66
CA GLU A 84 13.15 -7.94 -1.99
C GLU A 84 12.77 -7.87 -0.50
N THR A 85 12.24 -8.95 0.08
CA THR A 85 11.84 -9.00 1.50
C THR A 85 11.75 -10.42 2.04
N TYR A 86 11.41 -10.55 3.32
CA TYR A 86 11.20 -11.82 4.02
C TYR A 86 9.86 -11.81 4.72
N PHE A 87 9.06 -12.86 4.50
CA PHE A 87 7.82 -13.10 5.23
C PHE A 87 8.00 -14.24 6.22
N SER A 88 7.38 -14.12 7.39
CA SER A 88 7.29 -15.22 8.34
C SER A 88 6.00 -15.98 8.06
N GLU A 89 6.12 -17.22 7.58
CA GLU A 89 5.00 -18.03 7.13
C GLU A 89 4.92 -19.35 7.90
N TRP A 90 3.71 -19.79 8.22
CA TRP A 90 3.50 -21.04 8.93
C TRP A 90 3.73 -22.23 7.99
N ALA A 91 4.74 -23.04 8.29
CA ALA A 91 5.00 -24.29 7.59
C ALA A 91 4.42 -25.47 8.38
N ALA A 92 3.29 -26.00 7.90
CA ALA A 92 2.59 -27.11 8.55
C ALA A 92 3.46 -28.37 8.70
N ASP A 93 4.34 -28.65 7.72
CA ASP A 93 5.23 -29.81 7.71
C ASP A 93 6.23 -29.82 8.87
N TYR A 94 6.62 -28.64 9.35
CA TYR A 94 7.58 -28.46 10.44
C TYR A 94 6.92 -28.00 11.74
N GLY A 95 5.62 -27.68 11.72
CA GLY A 95 4.90 -27.15 12.88
C GLY A 95 5.50 -25.86 13.43
N THR A 96 6.11 -25.03 12.57
CA THR A 96 6.77 -23.78 12.96
C THR A 96 6.64 -22.73 11.86
N TYR A 97 6.85 -21.47 12.22
CA TYR A 97 7.08 -20.40 11.26
C TYR A 97 8.47 -20.52 10.65
N ILE A 98 8.56 -20.27 9.35
CA ILE A 98 9.81 -20.15 8.60
C ILE A 98 9.86 -18.79 7.90
N ASP A 99 11.07 -18.26 7.74
CA ASP A 99 11.29 -17.03 7.01
C ASP A 99 11.50 -17.35 5.53
N THR A 100 10.59 -16.87 4.68
CA THR A 100 10.62 -17.07 3.24
C THR A 100 11.05 -15.78 2.56
N HIS A 101 12.17 -15.84 1.81
CA HIS A 101 12.58 -14.76 0.94
C HIS A 101 11.61 -14.60 -0.24
N ARG A 102 11.22 -13.36 -0.54
CA ARG A 102 10.37 -13.03 -1.70
C ARG A 102 10.93 -11.85 -2.47
N GLN A 103 10.79 -11.94 -3.79
CA GLN A 103 11.19 -10.92 -4.75
C GLN A 103 9.99 -10.56 -5.61
N PHE A 104 9.75 -9.26 -5.76
CA PHE A 104 8.69 -8.70 -6.58
C PHE A 104 9.33 -7.79 -7.63
N VAL A 105 8.91 -7.91 -8.88
CA VAL A 105 9.43 -7.12 -10.00
C VAL A 105 8.29 -6.55 -10.81
N GLY A 106 8.46 -5.34 -11.33
CA GLY A 106 7.43 -4.67 -12.11
C GLY A 106 7.93 -3.41 -12.79
N THR A 107 7.14 -2.86 -13.69
CA THR A 107 7.53 -1.67 -14.46
C THR A 107 7.32 -0.36 -13.71
N ASP A 108 6.43 -0.35 -12.72
CA ASP A 108 6.10 0.82 -11.92
C ASP A 108 6.27 0.56 -10.41
N PRO A 109 6.71 1.56 -9.65
CA PRO A 109 7.03 1.39 -8.24
C PRO A 109 5.78 1.11 -7.40
N GLU A 110 4.66 1.74 -7.74
CA GLU A 110 3.42 1.67 -6.97
C GLU A 110 2.82 0.27 -7.02
N THR A 111 2.75 -0.34 -8.20
CA THR A 111 2.24 -1.70 -8.36
C THR A 111 3.14 -2.71 -7.65
N VAL A 112 4.47 -2.59 -7.75
CA VAL A 112 5.38 -3.48 -7.01
C VAL A 112 5.15 -3.38 -5.51
N LEU A 113 5.08 -2.17 -4.96
CA LEU A 113 4.85 -1.96 -3.53
C LEU A 113 3.45 -2.44 -3.10
N LEU A 114 2.43 -2.24 -3.93
CA LEU A 114 1.07 -2.71 -3.66
C LEU A 114 1.01 -4.24 -3.70
N GLN A 115 1.69 -4.90 -4.63
CA GLN A 115 1.80 -6.36 -4.68
C GLN A 115 2.47 -6.93 -3.42
N VAL A 116 3.54 -6.31 -2.94
CA VAL A 116 4.19 -6.70 -1.67
C VAL A 116 3.20 -6.55 -0.51
N LEU A 117 2.47 -5.44 -0.46
CA LEU A 117 1.48 -5.18 0.60
C LEU A 117 0.33 -6.19 0.55
N MET A 118 -0.16 -6.51 -0.65
CA MET A 118 -1.17 -7.54 -0.84
C MET A 118 -0.68 -8.92 -0.39
N ALA A 119 0.55 -9.30 -0.76
CA ALA A 119 1.15 -10.56 -0.31
C ALA A 119 1.28 -10.61 1.22
N LEU A 120 1.69 -9.51 1.86
CA LEU A 120 1.76 -9.39 3.32
C LEU A 120 0.40 -9.58 4.00
N LEU A 121 -0.66 -9.06 3.38
CA LEU A 121 -2.03 -9.20 3.87
C LEU A 121 -2.64 -10.57 3.54
N GLY A 122 -1.97 -11.40 2.72
CA GLY A 122 -2.50 -12.66 2.24
C GLY A 122 -3.56 -12.49 1.14
N ILE A 123 -3.60 -11.33 0.48
CA ILE A 123 -4.49 -11.02 -0.62
C ILE A 123 -3.88 -11.49 -1.95
N GLY A 124 -4.66 -12.24 -2.71
CA GLY A 124 -4.24 -12.85 -3.96
C GLY A 124 -4.13 -14.36 -3.81
N GLU A 125 -3.62 -15.05 -4.83
CA GLU A 125 -3.34 -16.47 -4.69
C GLU A 125 -2.42 -16.65 -3.49
N ARG A 126 -2.80 -17.51 -2.54
CA ARG A 126 -1.83 -18.21 -1.70
C ARG A 126 -0.89 -18.85 -2.70
N TRP A 127 0.23 -18.20 -2.98
CA TRP A 127 1.28 -18.74 -3.83
C TRP A 127 1.79 -19.96 -3.10
N MET A 128 1.18 -21.12 -3.41
CA MET A 128 1.65 -22.41 -2.99
C MET A 128 3.06 -22.53 -3.55
N VAL A 129 3.98 -22.65 -2.59
CA VAL A 129 5.42 -22.87 -2.73
C VAL A 129 5.69 -24.02 -3.71
#